data_AF-A0A223E7B0-F1
#
_entry.id   AF-A0A223E7B0-F1
#
_cell.length_a   1.000
_cell.length_b   1.000
_cell.length_c   1.000
_cell.angle_alpha   90.00
_cell.angle_beta   90.00
_cell.angle_gamma   90.00
#
_symmetry.space_group_name_H-M   'P 1'
#
loop_
_entity.id
_entity.type
_entity.pdbx_description
1 polymer ?
#
loop_
_entity_poly.entity_id
_entity_poly.type
_entity_poly.pdbx_seq_one_letter_code
_entity_poly.pdbx_strand_id
1 'polypeptide(L)'
;MTVKTITVKEIANKIIRGEDLFIVDVRNQEEYADWRIEGKNVQVVNIPYFEVLDGVDPFLEQLPKEKENEIYVVCAKGAFLLERFSGT
;
A
#
# COMPACT_ATOMS: atom_id res chain seq x y z
N MET A 1 -5.99 -14.72 7.29
CA MET A 1 -5.35 -13.42 6.98
C MET A 1 -6.05 -12.37 7.82
N THR A 2 -5.30 -11.49 8.49
CA THR A 2 -5.88 -10.47 9.38
C THR A 2 -5.39 -9.10 8.92
N VAL A 3 -6.32 -8.29 8.43
CA VAL A 3 -6.07 -6.89 8.10
C VAL A 3 -6.15 -6.08 9.40
N LYS A 4 -5.17 -5.22 9.64
CA LYS A 4 -5.18 -4.28 10.77
C LYS A 4 -5.30 -2.86 10.25
N THR A 5 -6.16 -2.06 10.86
CA THR A 5 -6.17 -0.63 10.58
C THR A 5 -4.96 0.03 11.24
N ILE A 6 -4.29 0.91 10.52
CA ILE A 6 -3.20 1.74 11.05
C ILE A 6 -3.54 3.21 10.83
N THR A 7 -3.13 4.09 11.75
CA THR A 7 -3.42 5.51 11.62
C THR A 7 -2.44 6.21 10.69
N VAL A 8 -2.89 7.32 10.08
CA VAL A 8 -2.03 8.19 9.25
C VAL A 8 -0.78 8.65 10.03
N LYS A 9 -0.95 8.93 11.33
CA LYS A 9 0.15 9.36 12.20
C LYS A 9 1.23 8.30 12.35
N GLU A 10 0.85 7.03 12.44
CA GLU A 10 1.80 5.93 12.55
C GLU A 10 2.57 5.71 11.25
N ILE A 11 1.90 5.78 10.10
CA ILE A 11 2.55 5.74 8.78
C ILE A 11 3.53 6.89 8.62
N ALA A 12 3.10 8.12 8.94
CA ALA A 12 3.97 9.28 8.87
C ALA A 12 5.21 9.12 9.76
N ASN A 13 5.06 8.60 10.98
CA ASN A 13 6.19 8.31 11.86
C ASN A 13 7.15 7.27 11.25
N LYS A 14 6.64 6.19 10.65
CA LYS A 14 7.48 5.18 9.99
C LYS A 14 8.28 5.77 8.82
N ILE A 15 7.65 6.62 8.01
CA ILE A 15 8.30 7.34 6.90
C ILE A 15 9.41 8.26 7.43
N ILE A 16 9.12 9.04 8.48
CA ILE A 16 10.10 9.96 9.09
C ILE A 16 11.28 9.20 9.70
N ARG A 17 11.03 8.01 10.27
CA ARG A 17 12.09 7.12 10.80
C ARG A 17 12.91 6.46 9.70
N GLY A 18 12.51 6.58 8.43
CA GLY A 18 13.17 5.94 7.31
C GLY A 18 13.01 4.42 7.31
N GLU A 19 11.90 3.90 7.85
CA GLU A 19 11.55 2.49 7.68
C GLU A 19 11.26 2.20 6.21
N ASP A 20 11.43 0.94 5.79
CA ASP A 20 11.00 0.48 4.48
C ASP A 20 9.48 0.29 4.48
N LEU A 21 8.78 1.04 3.62
CA LEU A 21 7.34 0.90 3.43
C LEU A 21 7.02 0.52 2.00
N PHE A 22 6.13 -0.46 1.86
CA PHE A 22 5.48 -0.78 0.60
C PHE A 22 4.01 -0.38 0.67
N ILE A 23 3.62 0.59 -0.16
CA ILE A 23 2.28 1.16 -0.16
C ILE A 23 1.58 0.82 -1.48
N VAL A 24 0.37 0.26 -1.38
CA VAL A 24 -0.54 0.04 -2.51
C VAL A 24 -1.62 1.10 -2.45
N ASP A 25 -1.64 2.01 -3.43
CA ASP A 25 -2.65 3.05 -3.53
C ASP A 25 -3.76 2.61 -4.48
N VAL A 26 -4.97 2.37 -3.97
CA VAL A 26 -6.10 1.92 -4.78
C VAL A 26 -7.01 3.04 -5.28
N ARG A 27 -6.59 4.29 -5.12
CA ARG A 27 -7.30 5.46 -5.63
C ARG A 27 -7.20 5.53 -7.15
N ASN A 28 -8.07 6.33 -7.76
CA ASN A 28 -8.01 6.58 -9.19
C ASN A 28 -6.70 7.31 -9.56
N GLN A 29 -6.23 7.12 -10.79
CA GLN A 29 -4.97 7.70 -11.26
C GLN A 29 -4.94 9.23 -11.14
N GLU A 30 -6.08 9.90 -11.34
CA GLU A 30 -6.19 11.36 -11.19
C GLU A 30 -5.94 11.80 -9.74
N GLU A 31 -6.49 11.08 -8.76
CA GLU A 31 -6.27 11.38 -7.34
C GLU A 31 -4.83 11.08 -6.89
N TYR A 32 -4.24 10.04 -7.46
CA TYR A 32 -2.83 9.70 -7.23
C TYR A 32 -1.87 10.70 -7.88
N ALA A 33 -2.25 11.23 -9.05
CA ALA A 33 -1.49 12.27 -9.74
C ALA A 33 -1.56 13.62 -9.02
N ASP A 34 -2.71 13.94 -8.41
CA ASP A 34 -2.88 15.14 -7.59
C ASP A 34 -2.00 15.09 -6.33
N TRP A 35 -1.97 13.95 -5.63
CA TRP A 35 -1.05 13.72 -4.52
C TRP A 35 -0.68 12.25 -4.35
N ARG A 36 0.57 12.03 -3.94
CA ARG A 36 1.10 10.70 -3.58
C ARG A 36 1.97 10.79 -2.33
N ILE A 37 2.14 9.65 -1.68
CA ILE A 37 3.04 9.53 -0.52
C ILE A 37 4.46 9.34 -1.04
N GLU A 38 5.40 10.12 -0.53
CA GLU A 38 6.82 10.02 -0.90
C GLU A 38 7.69 9.94 0.34
N GLY A 39 8.83 9.27 0.20
CA GLY A 39 9.81 9.13 1.27
C GLY A 39 11.03 8.37 0.77
N LYS A 40 12.14 8.48 1.50
CA LYS A 40 13.43 7.93 1.08
C LYS A 40 13.40 6.41 0.85
N ASN A 41 12.67 5.69 1.70
CA ASN A 41 12.53 4.23 1.67
C ASN A 41 11.06 3.82 1.47
N VAL A 42 10.28 4.67 0.78
CA VAL A 42 8.86 4.42 0.51
C VAL A 42 8.69 4.03 -0.95
N GLN A 43 8.16 2.83 -1.19
CA GLN A 43 7.75 2.38 -2.50
C GLN A 43 6.23 2.44 -2.58
N VAL A 44 5.71 3.11 -3.61
CA VAL A 44 4.27 3.22 -3.83
C VAL A 44 3.92 2.68 -5.21
N VAL A 45 2.91 1.80 -5.25
CA VAL A 45 2.31 1.30 -6.50
C VAL A 45 0.85 1.74 -6.51
N ASN A 46 0.43 2.46 -7.56
CA ASN A 46 -0.98 2.79 -7.74
C ASN A 46 -1.67 1.69 -8.55
N ILE A 47 -2.65 1.05 -7.94
CA ILE A 47 -3.47 -0.01 -8.54
C ILE A 47 -4.93 0.40 -8.35
N PRO A 48 -5.48 1.19 -9.29
CA PRO A 48 -6.84 1.67 -9.16
C PRO A 48 -7.82 0.51 -8.99
N TYR A 49 -8.79 0.67 -8.08
CA TYR A 49 -9.75 -0.38 -7.75
C TYR A 49 -10.44 -1.01 -8.98
N PHE A 50 -10.70 -0.23 -10.03
CA PHE A 50 -11.32 -0.74 -11.25
C PHE A 50 -10.49 -1.80 -11.98
N GLU A 51 -9.16 -1.73 -11.93
CA GLU A 51 -8.30 -2.75 -12.55
C GLU A 51 -8.31 -4.05 -11.75
N VAL A 52 -8.58 -3.96 -10.44
CA VAL A 52 -8.69 -5.11 -9.54
C VAL A 52 -10.02 -5.86 -9.73
N LEU A 53 -11.02 -5.24 -10.37
CA LEU A 53 -12.32 -5.87 -10.64
C LEU A 53 -12.23 -7.01 -11.67
N ASP A 54 -11.35 -6.87 -12.66
CA ASP A 54 -11.12 -7.88 -13.70
C ASP A 54 -10.16 -9.01 -13.25
N GLY A 55 -9.47 -8.82 -12.11
CA GLY A 55 -8.58 -9.82 -11.51
C GLY A 55 -7.39 -9.20 -10.79
N VAL A 56 -6.82 -9.94 -9.83
CA VAL A 56 -5.65 -9.49 -9.04
C VAL A 56 -4.32 -10.06 -9.55
N ASP A 57 -4.36 -11.10 -10.39
CA ASP A 57 -3.19 -11.86 -10.82
C ASP A 57 -2.00 -11.02 -11.34
N PRO A 58 -2.17 -10.05 -12.26
CA PRO A 58 -1.05 -9.25 -12.74
C PRO A 58 -0.42 -8.36 -11.64
N PHE A 59 -1.20 -8.02 -10.62
CA PHE A 59 -0.74 -7.19 -9.50
C PHE A 59 0.01 -8.00 -8.45
N LEU A 60 -0.33 -9.28 -8.27
CA LEU A 60 0.38 -10.17 -7.34
C LEU A 60 1.87 -10.31 -7.68
N GLU A 61 2.25 -10.13 -8.94
CA GLU A 61 3.65 -10.14 -9.35
C GLU A 61 4.44 -8.91 -8.90
N GLN A 62 3.76 -7.77 -8.71
CA GLN A 62 4.34 -6.51 -8.26
C GLN A 62 4.43 -6.39 -6.74
N LEU A 63 3.70 -7.24 -6.00
CA LEU A 63 3.73 -7.26 -4.55
C LEU A 63 5.02 -7.93 -4.03
N PRO A 64 5.55 -7.48 -2.89
CA PRO A 64 6.68 -8.14 -2.26
C PRO A 64 6.33 -9.60 -1.94
N LYS A 65 7.09 -10.54 -2.52
CA LYS A 65 6.86 -12.00 -2.38
C LYS A 65 7.38 -12.57 -1.05
N GLU A 66 8.10 -11.76 -0.28
CA GLU A 66 8.70 -12.18 0.99
C GLU A 66 7.69 -12.03 2.13
N LYS A 67 7.53 -13.11 2.92
CA LYS A 67 6.45 -13.27 3.91
C LYS A 67 6.52 -12.29 5.11
N GLU A 68 7.55 -11.47 5.18
CA GLU A 68 7.82 -10.57 6.30
C GLU A 68 7.52 -9.10 6.00
N ASN A 69 7.24 -8.76 4.75
CA ASN A 69 7.03 -7.37 4.35
C ASN A 69 5.61 -6.92 4.68
N GLU A 70 5.53 -5.80 5.39
CA GLU A 70 4.28 -5.12 5.69
C GLU A 70 3.77 -4.39 4.44
N ILE A 71 2.55 -4.67 4.01
CA ILE A 71 1.88 -3.97 2.90
C ILE A 71 0.88 -3.00 3.48
N TYR A 72 0.97 -1.74 3.06
CA TYR A 72 0.07 -0.69 3.48
C TYR A 72 -0.84 -0.31 2.32
N VAL A 73 -2.15 -0.41 2.49
CA VAL A 73 -3.12 -0.08 1.44
C VAL A 73 -3.76 1.27 1.72
N VAL A 74 -3.77 2.18 0.74
CA VAL A 74 -4.41 3.50 0.80
C VAL A 74 -5.66 3.50 -0.07
N CYS A 75 -6.79 3.91 0.52
CA CYS A 75 -8.07 4.07 -0.17
C CYS A 75 -8.46 5.55 -0.27
N ALA A 76 -9.40 5.90 -1.16
CA ALA A 76 -9.92 7.27 -1.37
C ALA A 76 -10.44 7.97 -0.10
N LYS A 77 -10.78 7.19 0.94
CA LYS A 77 -11.17 7.74 2.26
C LYS A 77 -9.99 8.12 3.17
N GLY A 78 -8.74 7.99 2.71
CA GLY A 78 -7.54 8.29 3.49
C GLY A 78 -7.24 7.29 4.63
N ALA A 79 -7.87 6.12 4.60
CA ALA A 79 -7.62 5.05 5.57
C ALA A 79 -6.47 4.17 5.09
N PHE A 80 -5.59 3.80 6.02
CA PHE A 80 -4.49 2.87 5.80
C PHE A 80 -4.82 1.50 6.40
N LEU A 81 -4.71 0.46 5.59
CA LEU A 81 -4.85 -0.93 6.02
C LEU A 81 -3.48 -1.60 5.95
N LEU A 82 -3.07 -2.23 7.05
CA LEU A 82 -1.87 -3.05 7.14
C LEU A 82 -2.25 -4.51 6.91
N GLU A 83 -1.66 -5.12 5.88
CA GLU A 83 -1.74 -6.54 5.61
C GLU A 83 -0.35 -7.18 5.67
N ARG A 84 -0.27 -8.36 6.29
CA ARG A 84 0.95 -9.16 6.38
C ARG A 84 0.75 -10.44 5.58
N PHE A 85 1.45 -10.57 4.46
CA PHE A 85 1.36 -11.75 3.60
C PHE A 85 2.13 -12.91 4.23
N SER A 86 1.43 -13.81 4.92
CA SER A 86 2.01 -15.09 5.34
C SER A 86 1.77 -16.11 4.22
N GLY A 87 2.70 -16.20 3.27
CA GLY A 87 2.63 -17.25 2.26
C GLY A 87 2.61 -18.64 2.91
N THR A 88 1.95 -19.62 2.31
CA THR A 88 2.20 -21.04 2.59
C THR A 88 3.25 -21.48 1.60
#